data_AF-A0A2T3M441-F1
#
_entry.id   AF-A0A2T3M441-F1
#
_cell.length_a   1.000
_cell.length_b   1.000
_cell.length_c   1.000
_cell.angle_alpha   90.00
_cell.angle_beta   90.00
_cell.angle_gamma   90.00
#
_symmetry.space_group_name_H-M   'P 1'
#
loop_
_entity.id
_entity.type
_entity.pdbx_description
1 polymer ?
#
loop_
_entity_poly.entity_id
_entity_poly.type
_entity_poly.pdbx_seq_one_letter_code
_entity_poly.pdbx_strand_id
1 'polypeptide(L)'
;HANSVTDALVKAQQNPTPLIEAATPQANTQEYGLAFIFSSTCPYCHQFAPTLQAFAKQTGLPVYAFSMDGRGLPQYPQPLTATKDILMTFYQTSSNATYPALFLVNLNNRKHVPLAIGNVPLSALNTTYQASLTYPHIKSRLQ
;
A
#
# COMPACT_ATOMS: atom_id res chain seq x y z
N HIS A 1 -20.10 -6.10 -14.08
CA HIS A 1 -19.56 -4.74 -13.95
C HIS A 1 -18.44 -4.78 -12.91
N ALA A 2 -17.27 -5.31 -13.28
CA ALA A 2 -16.18 -5.62 -12.35
C ALA A 2 -15.06 -4.59 -12.53
N ASN A 3 -14.81 -3.77 -11.51
CA ASN A 3 -13.53 -3.07 -11.37
C ASN A 3 -12.69 -3.93 -10.43
N SER A 4 -11.95 -4.88 -11.00
CA SER A 4 -11.12 -5.81 -10.23
C SER A 4 -10.00 -5.07 -9.51
N VAL A 5 -9.47 -5.63 -8.41
CA VAL A 5 -8.20 -5.17 -7.81
C VAL A 5 -7.08 -5.15 -8.84
N THR A 6 -7.14 -6.05 -9.84
CA THR A 6 -6.26 -6.01 -11.01
C THR A 6 -6.40 -4.69 -11.76
N ASP A 7 -7.62 -4.22 -12.06
CA ASP A 7 -7.82 -2.96 -12.76
C ASP A 7 -7.41 -1.75 -11.91
N ALA A 8 -7.62 -1.82 -10.60
CA ALA A 8 -7.21 -0.76 -9.68
C ALA A 8 -5.67 -0.66 -9.55
N LEU A 9 -4.99 -1.81 -9.41
CA LEU A 9 -3.52 -1.87 -9.40
C LEU A 9 -2.94 -1.49 -10.76
N VAL A 10 -3.52 -1.97 -11.87
CA VAL A 10 -3.10 -1.62 -13.23
C VAL A 10 -3.31 -0.13 -13.51
N LYS A 11 -4.48 0.44 -13.18
CA LYS A 11 -4.72 1.90 -13.32
C LYS A 11 -3.75 2.72 -12.48
N ALA A 12 -3.39 2.22 -11.29
CA ALA A 12 -2.47 2.93 -10.42
C ALA A 12 -1.00 2.75 -10.83
N GLN A 13 -0.64 1.64 -11.46
CA GLN A 13 0.64 1.44 -12.15
C GLN A 13 0.76 2.37 -13.37
N GLN A 14 -0.37 2.70 -14.02
CA GLN A 14 -0.40 3.62 -15.16
C GLN A 14 -0.32 5.10 -14.74
N ASN A 15 -0.82 5.45 -13.55
CA ASN A 15 -0.77 6.80 -12.97
C ASN A 15 -0.18 6.77 -11.54
N PRO A 16 1.12 6.46 -11.37
CA PRO A 16 1.74 6.54 -10.06
C PRO A 16 1.69 7.99 -9.57
N THR A 17 1.31 8.22 -8.31
CA THR A 17 1.43 9.56 -7.71
C THR A 17 2.91 9.97 -7.79
N PRO A 18 3.25 11.08 -8.47
CA PRO A 18 4.65 11.45 -8.66
C PRO A 18 5.20 11.93 -7.31
N LEU A 19 5.94 11.06 -6.63
CA LEU A 19 6.80 11.42 -5.52
C LEU A 19 8.18 11.79 -6.08
N ILE A 20 8.24 12.91 -6.82
CA ILE A 20 9.45 13.65 -7.23
C ILE A 20 10.41 12.93 -8.22
N GLU A 21 10.90 13.72 -9.19
CA GLU A 21 11.82 13.44 -10.29
C GLU A 21 12.99 12.45 -10.03
N ALA A 22 13.27 11.64 -11.07
CA ALA A 22 14.51 10.92 -11.34
C ALA A 22 14.88 9.73 -10.42
N ALA A 23 14.09 8.65 -10.50
CA ALA A 23 14.67 7.31 -10.55
C ALA A 23 14.68 6.88 -12.03
N THR A 24 15.87 6.73 -12.60
CA THR A 24 16.08 6.13 -13.91
C THR A 24 15.27 4.83 -13.98
N PRO A 25 14.45 4.57 -15.03
CA PRO A 25 13.80 3.28 -15.17
C PRO A 25 14.89 2.27 -15.54
N GLN A 26 15.60 1.74 -14.54
CA GLN A 26 16.14 0.41 -14.68
C GLN A 26 14.90 -0.47 -14.85
N ALA A 27 14.78 -1.06 -16.03
CA ALA A 27 13.83 -2.12 -16.32
C ALA A 27 14.09 -3.27 -15.34
N ASN A 28 13.55 -3.12 -14.14
CA ASN A 28 13.46 -4.13 -13.11
C ASN A 28 11.99 -4.08 -12.74
N THR A 29 11.28 -5.09 -13.20
CA THR A 29 9.91 -5.39 -12.77
C THR A 29 9.83 -5.22 -11.26
N GLN A 30 9.31 -4.09 -10.76
CA GLN A 30 9.11 -3.90 -9.33
C GLN A 30 8.11 -4.98 -8.91
N GLU A 31 8.63 -6.09 -8.41
CA GLU A 31 7.83 -7.25 -8.03
C GLU A 31 6.84 -6.87 -6.94
N TYR A 32 7.16 -5.85 -6.14
CA TYR A 32 6.38 -5.44 -4.98
C TYR A 32 5.90 -3.99 -5.05
N GLY A 33 4.76 -3.74 -4.43
CA GLY A 33 4.24 -2.41 -4.13
C GLY A 33 3.54 -2.37 -2.77
N LEU A 34 3.17 -1.17 -2.35
CA LEU A 34 2.56 -0.91 -1.05
C LEU A 34 1.10 -0.53 -1.21
N ALA A 35 0.17 -1.32 -0.66
CA ALA A 35 -1.23 -0.95 -0.59
C ALA A 35 -1.52 -0.29 0.76
N PHE A 36 -1.86 0.99 0.72
CA PHE A 36 -2.14 1.81 1.89
C PHE A 36 -3.63 2.15 1.97
N ILE A 37 -4.34 1.60 2.93
CA ILE A 37 -5.78 1.83 3.11
C ILE A 37 -5.99 2.82 4.26
N PHE A 38 -6.75 3.88 3.99
CA PHE A 38 -6.91 5.00 4.91
C PHE A 38 -8.27 5.71 4.78
N SER A 39 -8.55 6.63 5.70
CA SER A 39 -9.65 7.60 5.59
C SER A 39 -9.12 9.01 5.89
N SER A 40 -9.57 10.03 5.15
CA SER A 40 -9.11 11.41 5.35
C SER A 40 -9.51 11.99 6.71
N THR A 41 -10.51 11.42 7.38
CA THR A 41 -10.99 11.86 8.70
C THR A 41 -10.31 11.12 9.86
N CYS A 42 -9.44 10.13 9.59
CA CYS A 42 -8.79 9.33 10.62
C CYS A 42 -7.50 10.02 11.12
N PRO A 43 -7.40 10.41 12.42
CA PRO A 43 -6.20 11.09 12.95
C PRO A 43 -4.93 10.24 12.83
N TYR A 44 -5.03 8.92 13.03
CA TYR A 44 -3.90 8.02 12.89
C TYR A 44 -3.42 7.89 11.43
N CYS A 45 -4.30 8.07 10.44
CA CYS A 45 -3.91 8.10 9.04
C CYS A 45 -3.06 9.34 8.73
N HIS A 46 -3.43 10.50 9.27
CA HIS A 46 -2.64 11.73 9.16
C HIS A 46 -1.25 11.59 9.79
N GLN A 47 -1.17 10.94 10.96
CA GLN A 47 0.11 10.71 11.64
C GLN A 47 1.00 9.72 10.89
N PHE A 48 0.41 8.67 10.32
CA PHE A 48 1.15 7.61 9.66
C PHE A 48 1.63 7.97 8.25
N ALA A 49 0.89 8.81 7.52
CA ALA A 49 1.18 9.15 6.13
C ALA A 49 2.61 9.70 5.87
N PRO A 50 3.16 10.62 6.70
CA PRO A 50 4.57 11.04 6.61
C PRO A 50 5.56 9.88 6.81
N THR A 51 5.30 9.00 7.77
CA THR A 51 6.13 7.81 8.04
C THR A 51 6.15 6.89 6.83
N LEU A 52 4.99 6.63 6.23
CA LEU A 52 4.89 5.82 5.02
C LEU A 52 5.62 6.48 3.83
N GLN A 53 5.53 7.80 3.68
CA GLN A 53 6.22 8.51 2.61
C GLN A 53 7.75 8.37 2.74
N ALA A 54 8.27 8.49 3.95
CA ALA A 54 9.69 8.26 4.23
C ALA A 54 10.11 6.80 3.92
N PHE A 55 9.28 5.84 4.32
CA PHE A 55 9.51 4.42 4.05
C PHE A 55 9.51 4.10 2.53
N ALA A 56 8.53 4.62 1.79
CA ALA A 56 8.44 4.45 0.34
C ALA A 56 9.67 5.06 -0.37
N LYS A 57 10.13 6.23 0.08
CA LYS A 57 11.36 6.85 -0.41
C LYS A 57 12.61 6.00 -0.11
N GLN A 58 12.69 5.39 1.09
CA GLN A 58 13.82 4.52 1.46
C GLN A 58 13.86 3.22 0.65
N THR A 59 12.71 2.63 0.37
CA THR A 59 12.60 1.32 -0.29
C THR A 59 12.47 1.39 -1.80
N GLY A 60 12.10 2.55 -2.34
CA GLY A 60 11.77 2.69 -3.77
C GLY A 60 10.49 1.98 -4.18
N LEU A 61 9.64 1.58 -3.23
CA LEU A 61 8.38 0.90 -3.52
C LEU A 61 7.27 1.91 -3.88
N PRO A 62 6.49 1.66 -4.94
CA PRO A 62 5.33 2.49 -5.25
C PRO A 62 4.25 2.33 -4.18
N VAL A 63 3.54 3.42 -3.87
CA VAL A 63 2.42 3.43 -2.92
C VAL A 63 1.10 3.58 -3.67
N TYR A 64 0.19 2.64 -3.42
CA TYR A 64 -1.19 2.61 -3.88
C TYR A 64 -2.10 3.00 -2.71
N ALA A 65 -2.44 4.28 -2.65
CA ALA A 65 -3.24 4.84 -1.56
C ALA A 65 -4.75 4.69 -1.85
N PHE A 66 -5.44 3.89 -1.06
CA PHE A 66 -6.87 3.63 -1.15
C PHE A 66 -7.63 4.36 -0.04
N SER A 67 -8.40 5.38 -0.43
CA SER A 67 -9.23 6.18 0.45
C SER A 67 -10.63 5.58 0.58
N MET A 68 -11.07 5.39 1.82
CA MET A 68 -12.40 4.91 2.17
C MET A 68 -13.49 5.96 1.99
N ASP A 69 -13.13 7.23 2.12
CA ASP A 69 -14.04 8.37 1.99
C ASP A 69 -13.81 9.17 0.69
N GLY A 70 -12.97 8.64 -0.21
CA GLY A 70 -12.64 9.22 -1.51
C GLY A 70 -11.79 10.50 -1.43
N ARG A 71 -11.39 10.94 -0.23
CA ARG A 71 -10.58 12.14 -0.01
C ARG A 71 -9.12 11.78 0.28
N GLY A 72 -8.21 12.63 -0.18
CA GLY A 72 -6.76 12.48 0.01
C GLY A 72 -6.24 12.89 1.38
N LEU A 73 -4.96 12.60 1.61
CA LEU A 73 -4.14 13.16 2.69
C LEU A 73 -3.10 14.11 2.08
N PRO A 74 -2.44 14.99 2.85
CA PRO A 74 -1.40 15.88 2.31
C PRO A 74 -0.30 15.15 1.54
N GLN A 75 0.11 13.97 2.01
CA GLN A 75 1.14 13.14 1.37
C GLN A 75 0.60 12.28 0.21
N TYR A 76 -0.72 12.07 0.17
CA TYR A 76 -1.42 11.24 -0.82
C TYR A 76 -2.69 11.97 -1.31
N PRO A 77 -2.54 13.08 -2.07
CA PRO A 77 -3.64 13.98 -2.38
C PRO A 77 -4.61 13.44 -3.44
N GLN A 78 -4.17 12.47 -4.25
CA GLN A 78 -4.96 11.85 -5.32
C GLN A 78 -5.13 10.34 -5.05
N PRO A 79 -5.93 9.95 -4.05
CA PRO A 79 -6.11 8.55 -3.73
C PRO A 79 -7.04 7.84 -4.71
N LEU A 80 -6.91 6.52 -4.76
CA LEU A 80 -7.89 5.62 -5.35
C LEU A 80 -9.03 5.41 -4.37
N THR A 81 -10.24 5.16 -4.85
CA THR A 81 -11.34 4.77 -3.96
C THR A 81 -11.17 3.32 -3.49
N ALA A 82 -11.26 3.09 -2.19
CA ALA A 82 -11.30 1.74 -1.62
C ALA A 82 -12.67 1.10 -1.87
N THR A 83 -12.78 0.29 -2.92
CA THR A 83 -14.01 -0.45 -3.23
C THR A 83 -14.22 -1.64 -2.29
N LYS A 84 -15.41 -2.25 -2.32
CA LYS A 84 -15.67 -3.50 -1.58
C LYS A 84 -14.69 -4.61 -1.96
N ASP A 85 -14.28 -4.68 -3.22
CA ASP A 85 -13.32 -5.69 -3.71
C ASP A 85 -11.92 -5.45 -3.13
N ILE A 86 -11.50 -4.19 -2.96
CA ILE A 86 -10.26 -3.82 -2.28
C ILE A 86 -10.30 -4.26 -0.81
N LEU A 87 -11.40 -3.97 -0.10
CA LEU A 87 -11.56 -4.40 1.29
C LEU A 87 -11.56 -5.92 1.43
N MET A 88 -12.29 -6.62 0.57
CA MET A 88 -12.33 -8.07 0.58
C MET A 88 -10.95 -8.67 0.32
N THR A 89 -10.16 -8.05 -0.57
CA THR A 89 -8.80 -8.51 -0.88
C THR A 89 -7.87 -8.35 0.31
N PHE A 90 -7.79 -7.17 0.91
CA PHE A 90 -6.79 -6.87 1.95
C PHE A 90 -7.20 -7.25 3.37
N TYR A 91 -8.51 -7.19 3.67
CA TYR A 91 -9.02 -7.44 5.02
C TYR A 91 -9.84 -8.73 5.14
N GLN A 92 -10.18 -9.40 4.04
CA GLN A 92 -11.08 -10.57 4.03
C GLN A 92 -12.47 -10.27 4.66
N THR A 93 -12.85 -8.99 4.68
CA THR A 93 -14.14 -8.50 5.15
C THR A 93 -14.62 -7.35 4.28
N SER A 94 -15.94 -7.15 4.21
CA SER A 94 -16.55 -5.99 3.54
C SER A 94 -16.95 -4.87 4.51
N SER A 95 -16.68 -5.04 5.81
CA SER A 95 -17.00 -4.09 6.89
C SER A 95 -15.95 -4.08 7.99
N ASN A 96 -15.90 -3.02 8.80
CA ASN A 96 -15.06 -2.92 10.00
C ASN A 96 -13.53 -2.99 9.75
N ALA A 97 -13.05 -2.41 8.65
CA ALA A 97 -11.62 -2.31 8.42
C ALA A 97 -10.98 -1.27 9.38
N THR A 98 -9.88 -1.67 10.01
CA THR A 98 -9.06 -0.80 10.86
C THR A 98 -8.13 0.05 10.00
N TYR A 99 -8.02 1.35 10.31
CA TYR A 99 -7.13 2.28 9.61
C TYR A 99 -6.15 2.98 10.56
N PRO A 100 -4.97 3.38 10.06
CA PRO A 100 -4.41 3.02 8.74
C PRO A 100 -4.07 1.53 8.63
N ALA A 101 -3.98 1.00 7.42
CA ALA A 101 -3.37 -0.30 7.17
C ALA A 101 -2.43 -0.25 5.97
N LEU A 102 -1.33 -0.99 6.06
CA LEU A 102 -0.33 -1.10 5.03
C LEU A 102 -0.05 -2.57 4.72
N PHE A 103 -0.05 -2.90 3.43
CA PHE A 103 0.27 -4.24 2.93
C PHE A 103 1.39 -4.18 1.91
N LEU A 104 2.28 -5.18 1.96
CA LEU A 104 3.21 -5.47 0.87
C LEU A 104 2.51 -6.39 -0.11
N VAL A 105 2.51 -6.03 -1.39
CA VAL A 105 1.78 -6.73 -2.44
C VAL A 105 2.76 -7.14 -3.52
N ASN A 106 2.80 -8.42 -3.89
CA ASN A 106 3.45 -8.86 -5.10
C ASN A 106 2.58 -8.51 -6.31
N LEU A 107 3.07 -7.66 -7.21
CA LEU A 107 2.31 -7.11 -8.33
C LEU A 107 2.05 -8.15 -9.44
N ASN A 108 2.84 -9.24 -9.49
CA ASN A 108 2.67 -10.28 -10.50
C ASN A 108 1.53 -11.25 -10.16
N ASN A 109 1.45 -11.69 -8.89
CA ASN A 109 0.47 -12.70 -8.44
C ASN A 109 -0.61 -12.13 -7.50
N ARG A 110 -0.52 -10.84 -7.13
CA ARG A 110 -1.42 -10.11 -6.21
C ARG A 110 -1.46 -10.65 -4.78
N LYS A 111 -0.58 -11.57 -4.43
CA LYS A 111 -0.44 -12.06 -3.06
C LYS A 111 0.14 -10.97 -2.18
N HIS A 112 -0.26 -10.94 -0.92
CA HIS A 112 0.09 -9.85 -0.03
C HIS A 112 0.21 -10.29 1.43
N VAL A 113 0.96 -9.50 2.20
CA VAL A 113 1.10 -9.64 3.64
C VAL A 113 0.98 -8.26 4.32
N PRO A 114 0.41 -8.19 5.53
CA PRO A 114 0.34 -6.94 6.27
C PRO A 114 1.75 -6.51 6.73
N LEU A 115 2.07 -5.23 6.55
CA LEU A 115 3.25 -4.60 7.12
C LEU A 115 2.92 -3.81 8.39
N ALA A 116 1.74 -3.19 8.44
CA ALA A 116 1.28 -2.44 9.61
C ALA A 116 -0.24 -2.35 9.65
N ILE A 117 -0.78 -2.36 10.87
CA ILE A 117 -2.15 -1.96 11.19
C ILE A 117 -2.05 -0.91 12.30
N GLY A 118 -2.59 0.28 12.06
CA GLY A 118 -2.45 1.44 12.94
C GLY A 118 -1.20 2.29 12.64
N ASN A 119 -1.06 3.38 13.39
CA ASN A 119 0.11 4.25 13.30
C ASN A 119 1.32 3.56 13.95
N VAL A 120 2.36 3.29 13.17
CA VAL A 120 3.61 2.68 13.62
C VAL A 120 4.81 3.53 13.21
N PRO A 121 5.93 3.50 13.96
CA PRO A 121 7.15 4.20 13.58
C PRO A 121 7.83 3.55 12.37
N LEU A 122 8.69 4.33 11.70
CA LEU A 122 9.47 3.87 10.54
C LEU A 122 10.31 2.60 10.83
N SER A 123 10.88 2.50 12.04
CA SER A 123 11.66 1.33 12.46
C SER A 123 10.83 0.05 12.46
N ALA A 124 9.57 0.11 12.90
CA ALA A 124 8.67 -1.05 12.88
C ALA A 124 8.34 -1.47 11.44
N LEU A 125 8.09 -0.50 10.54
CA LEU A 125 7.89 -0.79 9.11
C LEU A 125 9.10 -1.49 8.50
N ASN A 126 10.31 -0.97 8.75
CA ASN A 126 11.54 -1.57 8.25
C ASN A 126 11.69 -3.00 8.75
N THR A 127 11.47 -3.26 10.05
CA THR A 127 11.53 -4.60 10.61
C THR A 127 10.53 -5.55 9.96
N THR A 128 9.25 -5.17 9.86
CA THR A 128 8.22 -6.04 9.28
C THR A 128 8.44 -6.27 7.78
N TYR A 129 8.91 -5.26 7.05
CA TYR A 129 9.27 -5.39 5.63
C TYR A 129 10.41 -6.39 5.44
N GLN A 130 11.49 -6.26 6.20
CA GLN A 130 12.61 -7.21 6.14
C GLN A 130 12.17 -8.63 6.51
N ALA A 131 11.37 -8.80 7.58
CA ALA A 131 10.82 -10.09 7.95
C ALA A 131 9.97 -10.72 6.82
N SER A 132 9.19 -9.90 6.12
CA SER A 132 8.33 -10.35 5.01
C SER A 132 9.11 -10.92 3.82
N LEU A 133 10.34 -10.44 3.60
CA LEU A 133 11.20 -10.89 2.50
C LEU A 133 12.19 -11.99 2.90
N THR A 134 12.45 -12.16 4.19
CA THR A 134 13.51 -13.06 4.70
C THR A 134 12.97 -14.30 5.37
N TYR A 135 11.82 -14.24 6.06
CA TYR A 135 11.26 -15.39 6.77
C TYR A 135 10.50 -16.30 5.80
N PRO A 136 10.88 -17.59 5.63
CA PRO A 136 10.34 -18.46 4.59
C PRO A 136 8.80 -18.58 4.62
N HIS A 137 8.22 -18.64 5.81
CA HIS A 137 6.76 -18.79 5.98
C HIS A 137 5.98 -17.51 5.65
N ILE A 138 6.60 -16.33 5.74
CA ILE A 138 5.97 -15.06 5.33
C ILE A 138 6.20 -14.85 3.84
N LYS A 139 7.43 -15.08 3.37
CA LYS A 139 7.81 -14.96 1.96
C LYS A 139 7.00 -15.88 1.06
N SER A 140 6.69 -17.10 1.49
CA SER A 140 5.85 -18.03 0.73
C SER A 140 4.41 -17.50 0.53
N ARG A 141 3.93 -16.60 1.40
CA ARG A 141 2.64 -15.93 1.21
C ARG A 141 2.70 -14.85 0.14
N LEU A 142 3.87 -14.49 -0.38
CA LEU A 142 4.07 -13.53 -1.46
C LEU A 142 4.39 -14.21 -2.81
N GLN A 143 4.57 -15.53 -2.84
CA GLN A 143 4.93 -16.34 -4.01
C GLN A 143 3.76 -17.20 -4.42
#